data_AF-A0A7S4MBT1-F1
#
_entry.id   AF-A0A7S4MBT1-F1
#
_cell.length_a   1.000
_cell.length_b   1.000
_cell.length_c   1.000
_cell.angle_alpha   90.00
_cell.angle_beta   90.00
_cell.angle_gamma   90.00
#
_symmetry.space_group_name_H-M   'P 1'
#
loop_
_entity.id
_entity.type
_entity.pdbx_description
1 polymer ?
#
loop_
_entity_poly.entity_id
_entity_poly.type
_entity_poly.pdbx_seq_one_letter_code
_entity_poly.pdbx_strand_id
1 'polypeptide(L)'
;LALLSFARSARRAHTHLRALPMCKSTPLSAPPAVGIEWKRLKLSVANKKGETKEILKGCDGFLPAGRLLAVMGPSGSGKTSFLNVLADRTPVAKGMTLTGEVAFGGVPREKIPAFHQLASYVLQDDSLYPMLTVFETLLLAARFRLPKSMPLADKI
;
A
#
# COMPACT_ATOMS: atom_id res chain seq x y z
N LEU A 1 7.09 -8.75 -8.86
CA LEU A 1 6.21 -7.76 -9.52
C LEU A 1 5.22 -7.28 -8.46
N ALA A 2 5.22 -5.99 -8.11
CA ALA A 2 4.21 -5.44 -7.20
C ALA A 2 3.26 -4.58 -8.05
N LEU A 3 2.12 -5.16 -8.43
CA LEU A 3 1.05 -4.46 -9.15
C LEU A 3 0.10 -3.85 -8.12
N LEU A 4 0.08 -2.53 -8.01
CA LEU A 4 -1.02 -1.79 -7.37
C LEU A 4 -2.17 -1.72 -8.38
N SER A 5 -3.01 -2.75 -8.41
CA SER A 5 -4.20 -2.80 -9.26
C SER A 5 -5.43 -2.31 -8.49
N PHE A 6 -6.10 -1.29 -9.00
CA PHE A 6 -7.47 -0.93 -8.62
C PHE A 6 -8.43 -1.61 -9.61
N ALA A 7 -9.21 -2.56 -9.10
CA ALA A 7 -10.10 -3.40 -9.89
C ALA A 7 -11.31 -2.63 -10.43
N ARG A 8 -11.64 -2.84 -11.72
CA ARG A 8 -12.96 -2.55 -12.31
C ARG A 8 -13.60 -3.85 -12.80
N SER A 9 -14.80 -4.08 -12.28
CA SER A 9 -15.94 -4.91 -12.69
C SER A 9 -15.79 -5.90 -13.87
N ALA A 10 -16.20 -7.14 -13.59
CA ALA A 10 -16.19 -8.35 -14.41
C ALA A 10 -17.40 -8.55 -15.37
N ARG A 11 -17.28 -9.56 -16.26
CA ARG A 11 -18.27 -10.62 -16.65
C ARG A 11 -17.61 -11.57 -17.67
N ARG A 12 -17.62 -12.92 -17.57
CA ARG A 12 -18.70 -13.94 -17.60
C ARG A 12 -18.19 -15.29 -17.03
N ALA A 13 -18.83 -15.86 -15.99
CA ALA A 13 -19.63 -17.13 -15.93
C ALA A 13 -18.94 -18.42 -16.47
N HIS A 14 -18.87 -19.56 -15.79
CA HIS A 14 -19.93 -20.34 -15.12
C HIS A 14 -19.38 -21.31 -14.05
N THR A 15 -19.95 -21.35 -12.83
CA THR A 15 -20.39 -22.59 -12.13
C THR A 15 -21.08 -22.25 -10.80
N HIS A 16 -22.02 -23.12 -10.41
CA HIS A 16 -23.00 -22.98 -9.33
C HIS A 16 -22.45 -22.48 -7.98
N LEU A 17 -22.76 -21.23 -7.60
CA LEU A 17 -22.78 -20.78 -6.20
C LEU A 17 -24.04 -19.96 -5.96
N ARG A 18 -24.73 -20.25 -4.85
CA ARG A 18 -25.94 -19.56 -4.38
C ARG A 18 -25.78 -18.04 -4.50
N ALA A 19 -26.79 -17.39 -5.07
CA ALA A 19 -26.85 -15.94 -5.18
C ALA A 19 -26.83 -15.30 -3.78
N LEU A 20 -25.67 -14.79 -3.37
CA LEU A 20 -25.58 -13.84 -2.27
C LEU A 20 -26.25 -12.53 -2.74
N PRO A 21 -27.04 -11.85 -1.89
CA PRO A 21 -27.60 -10.56 -2.24
C PRO A 21 -26.44 -9.61 -2.57
N MET A 22 -26.41 -9.11 -3.80
CA MET A 22 -25.38 -8.16 -4.22
C MET A 22 -25.43 -6.95 -3.30
N CYS A 23 -24.35 -6.74 -2.54
CA CYS A 23 -24.12 -5.54 -1.74
C CYS A 23 -24.40 -4.32 -2.62
N LYS A 24 -25.38 -3.51 -2.22
CA LYS A 24 -25.75 -2.28 -2.93
C LYS A 24 -24.48 -1.42 -2.93
N SER A 25 -23.91 -1.21 -4.11
CA SER A 25 -22.72 -0.39 -4.29
C SER A 25 -23.09 1.07 -4.06
N THR A 26 -23.22 1.45 -2.78
CA THR A 26 -23.15 2.86 -2.39
C THR A 26 -21.83 3.36 -2.96
N PRO A 27 -21.82 4.37 -3.85
CA PRO A 27 -20.58 4.90 -4.37
C PRO A 27 -19.86 5.52 -3.17
N LEU A 28 -18.92 4.77 -2.61
CA LEU A 28 -18.00 5.28 -1.60
C LEU A 28 -17.37 6.50 -2.26
N SER A 29 -17.71 7.69 -1.75
CA SER A 29 -17.21 8.99 -2.24
C SER A 29 -15.77 8.80 -2.69
N ALA A 30 -15.50 8.99 -3.98
CA ALA A 30 -14.18 8.74 -4.53
C ALA A 30 -13.16 9.44 -3.63
N PRO A 31 -12.15 8.72 -3.10
CA PRO A 31 -11.18 9.34 -2.22
C PRO A 31 -10.57 10.54 -2.96
N PRO A 32 -10.26 11.64 -2.25
CA PRO A 32 -9.66 12.81 -2.87
C PRO A 32 -8.47 12.35 -3.73
N ALA A 33 -8.44 12.84 -4.97
CA ALA A 33 -7.40 12.52 -5.93
C ALA A 33 -6.08 13.15 -5.43
N VAL A 34 -5.32 12.39 -4.63
CA VAL A 34 -4.05 12.83 -4.04
C VAL A 34 -2.89 12.34 -4.89
N GLY A 35 -2.12 13.28 -5.44
CA GLY A 35 -0.84 12.99 -6.10
C GLY A 35 0.27 12.73 -5.08
N ILE A 36 1.29 11.98 -5.47
CA ILE A 36 2.46 11.66 -4.64
C ILE A 36 3.68 12.35 -5.25
N GLU A 37 4.45 13.06 -4.44
CA GLU A 37 5.70 13.69 -4.85
C GLU A 37 6.83 13.20 -3.95
N TRP A 38 8.00 12.95 -4.54
CA TRP A 38 9.19 12.62 -3.76
C TRP A 38 10.42 13.35 -4.31
N LYS A 39 11.25 13.83 -3.38
CA LYS A 39 12.44 14.62 -3.69
C LYS A 39 13.66 14.07 -2.97
N ARG A 40 14.73 13.86 -3.74
CA ARG A 40 16.07 13.45 -3.30
C ARG A 40 16.03 12.25 -2.35
N LEU A 41 15.18 11.26 -2.64
CA LEU A 41 15.06 10.08 -1.80
C LEU A 41 16.34 9.26 -1.83
N LYS A 42 17.03 9.17 -0.68
CA LYS A 42 18.15 8.26 -0.47
C LYS A 42 17.87 7.35 0.71
N LEU A 43 18.18 6.08 0.52
CA LEU A 43 18.04 5.07 1.55
C LEU A 43 19.37 4.34 1.67
N SER A 44 19.93 4.37 2.87
CA SER A 44 21.19 3.72 3.20
C SER A 44 20.99 2.74 4.35
N VAL A 45 21.74 1.64 4.35
CA VAL A 45 21.68 0.61 5.39
C VAL A 45 23.08 0.37 5.92
N ALA A 46 23.25 0.52 7.23
CA ALA A 46 24.49 0.19 7.91
C ALA A 46 24.54 -1.29 8.28
N ASN A 47 25.63 -1.96 7.92
CA ASN A 47 25.92 -3.32 8.38
C ASN A 47 26.44 -3.31 9.82
N LYS A 48 26.40 -4.46 10.50
CA LYS A 48 26.99 -4.66 11.84
C LYS A 48 28.49 -4.31 11.92
N LYS A 49 29.18 -4.27 10.77
CA LYS A 49 30.59 -3.90 10.63
C LYS A 49 30.82 -2.39 10.44
N GLY A 50 29.76 -1.56 10.46
CA GLY A 50 29.84 -0.10 10.27
C GLY A 50 29.85 0.36 8.80
N GLU A 51 29.99 -0.56 7.84
CA GLU A 51 29.91 -0.24 6.41
C GLU A 51 28.48 0.15 6.02
N THR A 52 28.34 1.30 5.37
CA THR A 52 27.05 1.81 4.90
C THR A 52 26.86 1.48 3.42
N LYS A 53 25.81 0.72 3.11
CA LYS A 53 25.41 0.41 1.73
C LYS A 53 24.22 1.28 1.32
N GLU A 54 24.40 2.07 0.28
CA GLU A 54 23.31 2.84 -0.32
C GLU A 54 22.44 1.94 -1.21
N ILE A 55 21.13 1.91 -0.94
CA ILE A 55 20.13 1.16 -1.71
C ILE A 55 19.49 2.07 -2.76
N LEU A 56 19.06 3.27 -2.36
CA LEU A 56 18.44 4.25 -3.24
C LEU A 56 19.34 5.47 -3.35
N LYS A 57 19.65 5.87 -4.58
CA LYS A 57 20.61 6.93 -4.90
C LYS A 57 19.89 8.19 -5.39
N GLY A 58 19.24 8.91 -4.49
CA GLY A 58 18.70 10.25 -4.74
C GLY A 58 17.69 10.27 -5.87
N CYS A 59 16.55 9.61 -5.68
CA CYS A 59 15.49 9.57 -6.69
C CYS A 59 14.50 10.72 -6.50
N ASP A 60 14.09 11.32 -7.61
CA ASP A 60 13.08 12.39 -7.67
C ASP A 60 11.94 11.94 -8.58
N GLY A 61 10.72 12.41 -8.32
CA GLY A 61 9.58 12.12 -9.17
C GLY A 61 8.23 12.54 -8.61
N PHE A 62 7.23 12.47 -9.49
CA PHE A 62 5.86 12.85 -9.19
C PHE A 62 4.89 11.87 -9.85
N LEU A 63 3.92 11.41 -9.07
CA LEU A 63 2.81 10.57 -9.52
C LEU A 63 1.50 11.37 -9.39
N PRO A 64 0.89 11.81 -10.50
CA PRO A 64 -0.41 12.45 -10.45
C PRO A 64 -1.50 11.48 -9.98
N ALA A 65 -2.54 12.03 -9.37
CA ALA A 65 -3.68 11.24 -8.93
C ALA A 65 -4.38 10.53 -10.11
N GLY A 66 -4.89 9.33 -9.85
CA GLY A 66 -5.57 8.52 -10.87
C GLY A 66 -4.64 7.86 -11.89
N ARG A 67 -3.31 7.96 -11.72
CA ARG A 67 -2.33 7.24 -12.56
C ARG A 67 -1.69 6.09 -11.81
N LEU A 68 -1.21 5.12 -12.59
CA LEU A 68 -0.50 3.94 -12.12
C LEU A 68 1.01 4.13 -12.30
N LEU A 69 1.78 3.89 -11.24
CA LEU A 69 3.23 3.81 -11.27
C LEU A 69 3.68 2.35 -11.26
N ALA A 70 4.44 1.94 -12.27
CA ALA A 70 5.08 0.64 -12.31
C ALA A 70 6.58 0.77 -12.02
N VAL A 71 7.07 0.08 -10.98
CA VAL A 71 8.49 0.07 -10.61
C VAL A 71 9.12 -1.24 -11.10
N MET A 72 10.04 -1.14 -12.05
CA MET A 72 10.67 -2.29 -12.72
C MET A 72 12.19 -2.27 -12.54
N GLY A 73 12.84 -3.43 -12.68
CA GLY A 73 14.29 -3.58 -12.54
C GLY A 73 14.72 -4.97 -12.07
N PRO A 74 16.02 -5.30 -12.13
CA PRO A 74 16.57 -6.61 -11.76
C PRO A 74 16.40 -6.91 -10.27
N SER A 75 16.45 -8.19 -9.88
CA SER A 75 16.38 -8.57 -8.46
C SER A 75 17.47 -7.86 -7.65
N GLY A 76 17.14 -7.37 -6.44
CA GLY A 76 18.07 -6.62 -5.59
C GLY A 76 18.25 -5.13 -5.93
N SER A 77 17.59 -4.59 -6.96
CA SER A 77 17.70 -3.17 -7.34
C SER A 77 17.04 -2.17 -6.38
N GLY A 78 16.46 -2.63 -5.26
CA GLY A 78 15.81 -1.74 -4.28
C GLY A 78 14.35 -1.38 -4.56
N LYS A 79 13.65 -2.04 -5.50
CA LYS A 79 12.23 -1.76 -5.81
C LYS A 79 11.32 -1.86 -4.59
N THR A 80 11.41 -2.96 -3.86
CA THR A 80 10.62 -3.19 -2.64
C THR A 80 10.99 -2.16 -1.59
N SER A 81 12.28 -1.77 -1.50
CA SER A 81 12.73 -0.71 -0.60
C SER A 81 12.16 0.66 -0.97
N PHE A 82 12.10 1.01 -2.26
CA PHE A 82 11.46 2.23 -2.76
C PHE A 82 9.97 2.27 -2.42
N LEU A 83 9.25 1.16 -2.65
CA LEU A 83 7.83 1.06 -2.30
C LEU A 83 7.61 1.12 -0.77
N ASN A 84 8.51 0.54 0.03
CA ASN A 84 8.47 0.63 1.49
C ASN A 84 8.66 2.07 1.99
N VAL A 85 9.52 2.87 1.33
CA VAL A 85 9.71 4.29 1.65
C VAL A 85 8.45 5.09 1.37
N LEU A 86 7.84 4.89 0.20
CA LEU A 86 6.58 5.56 -0.16
C LEU A 86 5.40 5.14 0.74
N ALA A 87 5.39 3.88 1.20
CA ALA A 87 4.35 3.35 2.07
C ALA A 87 4.54 3.67 3.57
N ASP A 88 5.55 4.45 3.93
CA ASP A 88 5.90 4.75 5.32
C ASP A 88 6.15 3.49 6.16
N ARG A 89 6.86 2.51 5.59
CA ARG A 89 7.19 1.24 6.26
C ARG A 89 8.68 1.05 6.48
N THR A 90 9.49 2.10 6.43
CA THR A 90 10.94 2.01 6.68
C THR A 90 11.21 1.67 8.15
N PRO A 91 11.73 0.48 8.46
CA PRO A 91 12.06 0.12 9.82
C PRO A 91 13.35 0.86 10.22
N VAL A 92 13.20 1.99 10.89
CA VAL A 92 14.31 2.76 11.49
C VAL A 92 15.17 1.87 12.42
N ALA A 93 14.59 0.80 12.96
CA ALA A 93 15.23 -0.15 13.87
C ALA A 93 16.37 -1.01 13.27
N LYS A 94 16.56 -1.08 11.94
CA LYS A 94 17.57 -1.95 11.31
C LYS A 94 18.84 -1.23 10.84
N GLY A 95 19.15 -0.05 11.40
CA GLY A 95 20.28 0.76 10.93
C GLY A 95 20.06 1.33 9.53
N MET A 96 18.80 1.58 9.17
CA MET A 96 18.43 2.21 7.91
C MET A 96 18.29 3.72 8.11
N THR A 97 18.98 4.50 7.29
CA THR A 97 18.87 5.95 7.26
C THR A 97 18.14 6.36 5.98
N LEU A 98 16.98 6.98 6.15
CA LEU A 98 16.21 7.59 5.07
C LEU A 98 16.50 9.10 5.05
N THR A 99 16.81 9.63 3.87
CA THR A 99 16.92 11.08 3.64
C THR A 99 16.11 11.45 2.39
N GLY A 100 15.63 12.69 2.34
CA GLY A 100 14.72 13.17 1.29
C GLY A 100 13.31 13.38 1.82
N GLU A 101 12.44 13.86 0.93
CA GLU A 101 11.10 14.31 1.27
C GLU A 101 10.06 13.54 0.45
N VAL A 102 8.94 13.18 1.10
CA VAL A 102 7.75 12.62 0.44
C VAL A 102 6.55 13.48 0.83
N ALA A 103 5.81 13.93 -0.17
CA ALA A 103 4.60 14.72 0.02
C ALA A 103 3.42 14.07 -0.71
N PHE A 104 2.24 14.19 -0.13
CA PHE A 104 0.99 13.73 -0.70
C PHE A 104 0.07 14.94 -0.86
N GLY A 105 -0.27 15.29 -2.11
CA GLY A 105 -1.10 16.46 -2.41
C GLY A 105 -0.50 17.78 -1.90
N GLY A 106 0.84 17.89 -1.88
CA GLY A 106 1.56 19.06 -1.37
C GLY A 106 1.74 19.08 0.16
N VAL A 107 1.17 18.14 0.89
CA VAL A 107 1.37 18.00 2.35
C VAL A 107 2.51 17.02 2.61
N PRO A 108 3.55 17.41 3.37
CA PRO A 108 4.61 16.48 3.78
C PRO A 108 4.03 15.29 4.54
N ARG A 109 4.53 14.09 4.26
CA ARG A 109 4.13 12.82 4.89
C ARG A 109 3.99 12.93 6.41
N GLU A 110 4.96 13.55 7.08
CA GLU A 110 5.03 13.68 8.54
C GLU A 110 3.85 14.44 9.14
N LYS A 111 3.18 15.28 8.35
CA LYS A 111 2.05 16.11 8.77
C LYS A 111 0.70 15.45 8.52
N ILE A 112 0.66 14.27 7.91
CA ILE A 112 -0.59 13.58 7.56
C ILE A 112 -0.97 12.63 8.70
N PRO A 113 -1.97 13.00 9.54
CA PRO A 113 -2.43 12.09 10.58
C PRO A 113 -3.06 10.86 9.93
N ALA A 114 -2.82 9.68 10.52
CA ALA A 114 -3.42 8.42 10.09
C ALA A 114 -3.19 8.07 8.60
N PHE A 115 -1.99 8.35 8.06
CA PHE A 115 -1.59 7.99 6.70
C PHE A 115 -1.93 6.54 6.31
N HIS A 116 -1.77 5.58 7.22
CA HIS A 116 -2.10 4.17 6.99
C HIS A 116 -3.59 3.87 6.77
N GLN A 117 -4.50 4.80 7.09
CA GLN A 117 -5.92 4.65 6.74
C GLN A 117 -6.18 5.05 5.28
N LEU A 118 -5.41 6.01 4.76
CA LEU A 118 -5.51 6.52 3.39
C LEU A 118 -4.74 5.66 2.39
N ALA A 119 -3.61 5.09 2.81
CA ALA A 119 -2.76 4.26 1.96
C ALA A 119 -2.95 2.77 2.24
N SER A 120 -2.94 1.96 1.17
CA SER A 120 -2.87 0.50 1.26
C SER A 120 -1.51 0.02 0.80
N TYR A 121 -0.94 -0.94 1.52
CA TYR A 121 0.29 -1.62 1.11
C TYR A 121 0.09 -3.13 1.14
N VAL A 122 0.38 -3.80 0.02
CA VAL A 122 0.38 -5.25 -0.10
C VAL A 122 1.83 -5.72 -0.02
N LEU A 123 2.10 -6.67 0.86
CA LEU A 123 3.44 -7.22 1.06
C LEU A 123 3.82 -8.14 -0.10
N GLN A 124 5.12 -8.38 -0.25
CA GLN A 124 5.61 -9.35 -1.23
C GLN A 124 5.29 -10.79 -0.81
N ASP A 125 5.40 -11.08 0.49
CA ASP A 125 5.03 -12.35 1.09
C ASP A 125 3.79 -12.14 1.98
N ASP A 126 2.79 -13.00 1.81
CA ASP A 126 1.53 -12.91 2.55
C ASP A 126 1.72 -13.43 3.98
N SER A 127 1.26 -12.65 4.96
CA SER A 127 1.21 -13.04 6.36
C SER A 127 -0.25 -13.19 6.78
N LEU A 128 -0.78 -14.40 6.60
CA LEU A 128 -2.15 -14.75 6.98
C LEU A 128 -2.13 -15.72 8.17
N TYR A 129 -3.19 -15.70 8.98
CA TYR A 129 -3.35 -16.65 10.07
C TYR A 129 -3.79 -18.01 9.51
N PRO A 130 -3.03 -19.10 9.72
CA PRO A 130 -3.33 -20.39 9.11
C PRO A 130 -4.61 -21.04 9.66
N MET A 131 -5.09 -20.59 10.82
CA MET A 131 -6.31 -21.09 11.46
C MET A 131 -7.58 -20.46 10.89
N LEU A 132 -7.48 -19.41 10.07
CA LEU A 132 -8.63 -18.69 9.51
C LEU A 132 -8.89 -19.12 8.06
N THR A 133 -10.16 -19.27 7.71
CA THR A 133 -10.59 -19.40 6.33
C THR A 133 -10.40 -18.09 5.56
N VAL A 134 -10.46 -18.16 4.23
CA VAL A 134 -10.40 -16.98 3.36
C VAL A 134 -11.49 -15.97 3.73
N PHE A 135 -12.72 -16.46 3.96
CA PHE A 135 -13.85 -15.61 4.33
C PHE A 135 -13.62 -14.91 5.67
N GLU A 136 -13.17 -15.64 6.69
CA GLU A 136 -12.90 -15.06 8.02
C GLU A 136 -11.77 -14.04 7.97
N THR A 137 -10.73 -14.30 7.17
CA THR A 137 -9.61 -13.38 6.97
C THR A 137 -10.08 -12.05 6.34
N LEU A 138 -10.90 -12.13 5.29
CA LEU A 138 -11.48 -10.95 4.66
C LEU A 138 -12.43 -10.21 5.60
N LEU A 139 -13.27 -10.94 6.34
CA LEU A 139 -14.15 -10.36 7.34
C LEU A 139 -13.37 -9.62 8.43
N LEU A 140 -12.28 -10.22 8.92
CA LEU A 140 -11.41 -9.62 9.92
C LEU A 140 -10.81 -8.31 9.40
N ALA A 141 -10.25 -8.33 8.17
CA ALA A 141 -9.71 -7.14 7.53
C ALA A 141 -10.77 -6.03 7.35
N ALA A 142 -11.97 -6.40 6.91
CA ALA A 142 -13.09 -5.47 6.75
C ALA A 142 -13.51 -4.85 8.09
N ARG A 143 -13.56 -5.63 9.18
CA ARG A 143 -13.93 -5.14 10.52
C ARG A 143 -12.94 -4.13 11.09
N PHE A 144 -11.64 -4.28 10.80
CA PHE A 144 -10.62 -3.32 11.23
C PHE A 144 -10.56 -2.07 10.38
N ARG A 145 -10.88 -2.18 9.08
CA ARG A 145 -10.73 -1.08 8.12
C ARG A 145 -11.98 -0.21 7.96
N LEU A 146 -13.16 -0.81 8.10
CA LEU A 146 -14.44 -0.13 7.93
C LEU A 146 -14.97 0.43 9.26
N PRO A 147 -15.73 1.54 9.23
CA PRO A 147 -16.28 2.15 10.43
C PRO A 147 -17.22 1.19 11.18
N LYS A 148 -17.32 1.38 12.50
CA LYS A 148 -18.22 0.59 13.35
C LYS A 148 -19.71 0.83 13.04
N SER A 149 -20.05 1.99 12.48
CA SER A 149 -21.42 2.35 12.08
C SER A 149 -21.98 1.50 10.95
N MET A 150 -21.12 0.87 10.14
CA MET A 150 -21.54 0.00 9.04
C MET A 150 -21.94 -1.38 9.57
N PRO A 151 -23.13 -1.92 9.22
CA PRO A 151 -23.58 -3.22 9.68
C PRO A 151 -22.76 -4.35 9.05
N LEU A 152 -22.69 -5.50 9.73
CA LEU A 152 -21.84 -6.63 9.32
C LEU A 152 -22.19 -7.17 7.93
N ALA A 153 -23.47 -7.15 7.56
CA ALA A 153 -23.96 -7.61 6.27
C ALA A 153 -23.43 -6.77 5.10
N ASP A 154 -23.10 -5.49 5.32
CA ASP A 154 -22.58 -4.61 4.27
C ASP A 154 -21.04 -4.58 4.24
N LYS A 155 -20.38 -5.27 5.19
CA LYS A 155 -18.91 -5.33 5.27
C LYS A 155 -18.30 -6.42 4.38
N ILE A 156 -19.12 -7.24 3.72
CA ILE A 156 -18.69 -8.34 2.83
C ILE A 156 -19.54 -8.34 1.56
#